data_AF-A0A7X4FFX9-F1
#
_entry.id   AF-A0A7X4FFX9-F1
#
_cell.length_a   1.000
_cell.length_b   1.000
_cell.length_c   1.000
_cell.angle_alpha   90.00
_cell.angle_beta   90.00
_cell.angle_gamma   90.00
#
_symmetry.space_group_name_H-M   'P 1'
#
loop_
_entity.id
_entity.type
_entity.pdbx_description
1 polymer ?
#
loop_
_entity_poly.entity_id
_entity_poly.type
_entity_poly.pdbx_seq_one_letter_code
_entity_poly.pdbx_strand_id
1 'polypeptide(L)'
;MPKKTRRFGTQGRLYPEDNYLVPRTVEGADFIRRVKEGKYIVLFAPRQTGKTTFFQLALEKLTTTDPTYFPIQLNFEVYEDCTPLEFYDGLTGDIHEKITDVFQERRQTPPDTIRHLLETTHLTNQLSLRTFLRALGKVLKDQRIVLIIDEFDAIPRSAVKGFLRVLREIYLSGRTRCPHSVGIIGVKDITQLDYDRSISPFNIQDEFHLPNFTFDQVQELFGQYTDEVGQVIAPDVIQSLHRQTAGQPYLVNRLAQILTAEMHTPKHETIMMPHFATAHRQLIHERNTNIEHLLTNVRKDRRFEALLMKIASYEQAPMFNPYNELMNELAIYGVITKGADGRCEILNPIYHYCITQAFQPAVTRYLPQHPKIYR
;
A
#
# COMPACT_ATOMS: atom_id res chain seq x y z
N MET A 1 11.75 27.27 -18.00
CA MET A 1 10.81 26.21 -18.40
C MET A 1 9.53 26.40 -17.60
N PRO A 2 8.32 26.26 -18.19
CA PRO A 2 7.09 26.34 -17.41
C PRO A 2 7.13 25.25 -16.34
N LYS A 3 6.80 25.62 -15.09
CA LYS A 3 6.75 24.69 -13.97
C LYS A 3 5.69 23.62 -14.32
N LYS A 4 6.10 22.35 -14.41
CA LYS A 4 5.19 21.23 -14.66
C LYS A 4 4.16 21.21 -13.54
N THR A 5 2.88 21.30 -13.88
CA THR A 5 1.80 21.26 -12.89
C THR A 5 1.66 19.84 -12.35
N ARG A 6 1.60 19.70 -11.03
CA ARG A 6 1.36 18.41 -10.37
C ARG A 6 -0.01 17.85 -10.72
N ARG A 7 -0.14 16.53 -10.63
CA ARG A 7 -1.38 15.80 -10.94
C ARG A 7 -1.78 14.83 -9.84
N PHE A 8 -3.07 14.61 -9.67
CA PHE A 8 -3.57 13.52 -8.82
C PHE A 8 -3.09 12.17 -9.38
N GLY A 9 -2.68 11.25 -8.51
CA GLY A 9 -2.04 9.98 -8.88
C GLY A 9 -2.87 8.77 -8.48
N THR A 10 -3.15 7.88 -9.43
CA THR A 10 -3.99 6.68 -9.21
C THR A 10 -3.24 5.36 -9.38
N GLN A 11 -2.03 5.38 -9.92
CA GLN A 11 -1.27 4.18 -10.25
C GLN A 11 0.24 4.40 -10.05
N GLY A 12 0.92 3.30 -9.75
CA GLY A 12 2.37 3.27 -9.63
C GLY A 12 2.92 4.10 -8.48
N ARG A 13 4.24 4.33 -8.55
CA ARG A 13 4.97 5.17 -7.61
C ARG A 13 4.62 6.64 -7.86
N LEU A 14 4.19 7.32 -6.82
CA LEU A 14 3.89 8.75 -6.86
C LEU A 14 5.05 9.55 -6.28
N TYR A 15 5.34 10.70 -6.88
CA TYR A 15 6.45 11.56 -6.51
C TYR A 15 5.95 12.96 -6.13
N PRO A 16 6.40 13.57 -5.02
CA PRO A 16 5.93 14.88 -4.56
C PRO A 16 6.07 16.02 -5.59
N GLU A 17 7.09 15.94 -6.45
CA GLU A 17 7.35 16.90 -7.53
C GLU A 17 6.37 16.79 -8.70
N ASP A 18 5.75 15.62 -8.89
CA ASP A 18 4.84 15.33 -9.99
C ASP A 18 3.39 15.16 -9.53
N ASN A 19 3.17 14.92 -8.23
CA ASN A 19 1.88 14.52 -7.69
C ASN A 19 1.45 15.31 -6.45
N TYR A 20 0.15 15.54 -6.34
CA TYR A 20 -0.47 15.92 -5.07
C TYR A 20 -0.50 14.69 -4.15
N LEU A 21 -0.03 14.86 -2.90
CA LEU A 21 0.12 13.74 -1.96
C LEU A 21 -0.39 14.11 -0.58
N VAL A 22 -1.05 13.16 0.07
CA VAL A 22 -1.36 13.27 1.50
C VAL A 22 -0.10 12.92 2.28
N PRO A 23 0.41 13.81 3.16
CA PRO A 23 1.72 13.64 3.81
C PRO A 23 1.76 12.54 4.88
N ARG A 24 0.59 12.06 5.37
CA ARG A 24 0.47 10.96 6.37
C ARG A 24 1.47 11.08 7.53
N THR A 25 1.53 12.27 8.13
CA THR A 25 2.58 12.63 9.09
C THR A 25 2.58 11.78 10.35
N VAL A 26 1.38 11.42 10.84
CA VAL A 26 1.20 10.58 12.04
C VAL A 26 1.68 9.16 11.77
N GLU A 27 1.23 8.56 10.66
CA GLU A 27 1.64 7.22 10.24
C GLU A 27 3.14 7.18 9.96
N GLY A 28 3.68 8.19 9.27
CA GLY A 28 5.11 8.29 8.98
C GLY A 28 5.95 8.37 10.26
N ALA A 29 5.49 9.13 11.27
CA ALA A 29 6.15 9.21 12.56
C ALA A 29 6.12 7.86 13.32
N ASP A 30 4.99 7.16 13.33
CA ASP A 30 4.89 5.84 13.95
C ASP A 30 5.79 4.82 13.26
N PHE A 31 5.79 4.80 11.93
CA PHE A 31 6.66 3.92 11.15
C PHE A 31 8.13 4.17 11.46
N ILE A 32 8.57 5.43 11.40
CA ILE A 32 9.95 5.82 11.74
C ILE A 32 10.31 5.40 13.17
N ARG A 33 9.41 5.57 14.14
CA ARG A 33 9.62 5.14 15.52
C ARG A 33 9.85 3.62 15.61
N ARG A 34 9.02 2.81 14.94
CA ARG A 34 9.19 1.35 14.90
C ARG A 34 10.51 0.93 14.24
N VAL A 35 10.93 1.61 13.18
CA VAL A 35 12.25 1.40 12.54
C VAL A 35 13.38 1.72 13.52
N LYS A 36 13.28 2.83 14.27
CA LYS A 36 14.27 3.21 15.28
C LYS A 36 14.40 2.16 16.39
N GLU A 37 13.27 1.57 16.81
CA GLU A 37 13.20 0.46 17.76
C GLU A 37 13.73 -0.88 17.19
N GLY A 38 14.05 -0.93 15.89
CA GLY A 38 14.54 -2.12 15.20
C GLY A 38 13.43 -3.11 14.85
N LYS A 39 12.15 -2.72 14.91
CA LYS A 39 11.04 -3.66 14.70
C LYS A 39 11.06 -4.27 13.29
N TYR A 40 10.57 -5.48 13.18
CA TYR A 40 10.25 -6.12 11.91
C TYR A 40 8.75 -5.93 11.68
N ILE A 41 8.41 -5.15 10.67
CA ILE A 41 7.11 -4.52 10.47
C ILE A 41 6.45 -5.16 9.25
N VAL A 42 5.17 -5.49 9.38
CA VAL A 42 4.34 -5.94 8.26
C VAL A 42 3.32 -4.86 7.97
N LEU A 43 3.26 -4.44 6.71
CA LEU A 43 2.17 -3.60 6.24
C LEU A 43 1.15 -4.45 5.49
N PHE A 44 0.00 -4.63 6.12
CA PHE A 44 -1.19 -5.10 5.42
C PHE A 44 -2.01 -3.89 4.99
N ALA A 45 -2.12 -3.70 3.68
CA ALA A 45 -3.17 -2.85 3.15
C ALA A 45 -3.63 -3.36 1.78
N PRO A 46 -4.89 -3.12 1.41
CA PRO A 46 -5.40 -3.41 0.07
C PRO A 46 -4.52 -2.80 -1.03
N ARG A 47 -4.55 -3.36 -2.25
CA ARG A 47 -3.85 -2.78 -3.41
C ARG A 47 -4.24 -1.31 -3.62
N GLN A 48 -3.30 -0.51 -4.15
CA GLN A 48 -3.53 0.89 -4.54
C GLN A 48 -3.87 1.87 -3.39
N THR A 49 -3.34 1.63 -2.18
CA THR A 49 -3.46 2.54 -1.03
C THR A 49 -2.29 3.53 -0.88
N GLY A 50 -1.32 3.52 -1.80
CA GLY A 50 -0.13 4.39 -1.77
C GLY A 50 1.00 3.89 -0.87
N LYS A 51 1.06 2.58 -0.59
CA LYS A 51 2.01 1.96 0.34
C LYS A 51 3.48 2.23 -0.03
N THR A 52 3.85 1.94 -1.26
CA THR A 52 5.23 2.10 -1.77
C THR A 52 5.70 3.55 -1.62
N THR A 53 4.86 4.51 -2.03
CA THR A 53 5.14 5.95 -1.86
C THR A 53 5.25 6.32 -0.38
N PHE A 54 4.38 5.80 0.49
CA PHE A 54 4.46 6.06 1.93
C PHE A 54 5.80 5.63 2.54
N PHE A 55 6.25 4.40 2.28
CA PHE A 55 7.51 3.89 2.82
C PHE A 55 8.71 4.66 2.30
N GLN A 56 8.73 4.96 1.01
CA GLN A 56 9.80 5.74 0.41
C GLN A 56 9.93 7.10 1.11
N LEU A 57 8.85 7.88 1.19
CA LEU A 57 8.87 9.21 1.80
C LEU A 57 9.27 9.14 3.28
N ALA A 58 8.80 8.12 4.00
CA ALA A 58 9.16 7.94 5.40
C ALA A 58 10.64 7.56 5.58
N LEU A 59 11.20 6.74 4.69
CA LEU A 59 12.62 6.39 4.69
C LEU A 59 13.49 7.58 4.27
N GLU A 60 13.15 8.31 3.22
CA GLU A 60 13.85 9.52 2.78
C GLU A 60 13.90 10.55 3.92
N LYS A 61 12.78 10.74 4.63
CA LYS A 61 12.73 11.60 5.81
C LYS A 61 13.64 11.08 6.92
N LEU A 62 13.65 9.77 7.18
CA LEU A 62 14.51 9.15 8.18
C LEU A 62 15.99 9.35 7.86
N THR A 63 16.42 9.04 6.65
CA THR A 63 17.83 9.11 6.25
C THR A 63 18.34 10.54 6.12
N THR A 64 17.47 11.48 5.73
CA THR A 64 17.79 12.92 5.74
C THR A 64 18.00 13.42 7.16
N THR A 65 17.21 12.95 8.12
CA THR A 65 17.30 13.38 9.53
C THR A 65 18.42 12.66 10.29
N ASP A 66 18.67 11.39 9.97
CA ASP A 66 19.68 10.54 10.59
C ASP A 66 20.40 9.69 9.52
N PRO A 67 21.56 10.18 9.03
CA PRO A 67 22.34 9.50 7.99
C PRO A 67 22.93 8.14 8.42
N THR A 68 22.81 7.76 9.70
CA THR A 68 23.25 6.44 10.17
C THR A 68 22.35 5.32 9.66
N TYR A 69 21.12 5.60 9.21
CA TYR A 69 20.24 4.60 8.62
C TYR A 69 20.56 4.38 7.14
N PHE A 70 20.75 3.12 6.75
CA PHE A 70 21.09 2.71 5.38
C PHE A 70 19.91 1.93 4.78
N PRO A 71 19.05 2.56 3.97
CA PRO A 71 17.86 1.91 3.43
C PRO A 71 18.22 1.01 2.23
N ILE A 72 17.64 -0.17 2.16
CA ILE A 72 17.69 -1.04 0.98
C ILE A 72 16.24 -1.36 0.63
N GLN A 73 15.75 -0.84 -0.49
CA GLN A 73 14.38 -1.07 -0.96
C GLN A 73 14.39 -2.06 -2.11
N LEU A 74 13.76 -3.21 -1.91
CA LEU A 74 13.60 -4.28 -2.88
C LEU A 74 12.15 -4.39 -3.32
N ASN A 75 11.91 -4.93 -4.51
CA ASN A 75 10.57 -5.25 -5.01
C ASN A 75 10.60 -6.66 -5.60
N PHE A 76 9.74 -7.55 -5.11
CA PHE A 76 9.72 -8.96 -5.52
C PHE A 76 8.73 -9.29 -6.63
N GLU A 77 8.01 -8.30 -7.19
CA GLU A 77 6.93 -8.49 -8.18
C GLU A 77 7.30 -9.43 -9.33
N VAL A 78 8.55 -9.39 -9.79
CA VAL A 78 9.03 -10.19 -10.94
C VAL A 78 9.42 -11.64 -10.59
N TYR A 79 9.37 -12.03 -9.32
CA TYR A 79 9.85 -13.33 -8.86
C TYR A 79 8.75 -14.39 -8.63
N GLU A 80 7.46 -14.07 -8.82
CA GLU A 80 6.36 -14.98 -8.45
C GLU A 80 6.48 -16.37 -9.11
N ASP A 81 6.96 -16.40 -10.36
CA ASP A 81 7.12 -17.62 -11.16
C ASP A 81 8.57 -18.16 -11.21
N CYS A 82 9.50 -17.55 -10.47
CA CYS A 82 10.90 -17.98 -10.45
C CYS A 82 11.13 -19.23 -9.59
N THR A 83 12.14 -20.02 -9.93
CA THR A 83 12.70 -21.02 -9.01
C THR A 83 13.43 -20.34 -7.85
N PRO A 84 13.64 -21.03 -6.71
CA PRO A 84 14.44 -20.47 -5.62
C PRO A 84 15.84 -20.02 -6.04
N LEU A 85 16.50 -20.74 -6.94
CA LEU A 85 17.84 -20.38 -7.41
C LEU A 85 17.81 -19.06 -8.19
N GLU A 86 16.88 -18.92 -9.13
CA GLU A 86 16.69 -17.68 -9.91
C GLU A 86 16.31 -16.50 -9.00
N PHE A 87 15.48 -16.74 -7.98
CA PHE A 87 15.14 -15.72 -6.98
C PHE A 87 16.36 -15.23 -6.21
N TYR A 88 17.19 -16.12 -5.68
CA TYR A 88 18.38 -15.70 -4.93
C TYR A 88 19.43 -15.06 -5.85
N ASP A 89 19.62 -15.58 -7.06
CA ASP A 89 20.52 -14.98 -8.04
C ASP A 89 20.08 -13.56 -8.41
N GLY A 90 18.80 -13.37 -8.76
CA GLY A 90 18.22 -12.05 -9.00
C GLY A 90 18.32 -11.12 -7.80
N LEU A 91 18.01 -11.62 -6.59
CA LEU A 91 18.13 -10.87 -5.34
C LEU A 91 19.56 -10.36 -5.09
N THR A 92 20.58 -11.11 -5.54
CA THR A 92 21.97 -10.67 -5.47
C THR A 92 22.16 -9.38 -6.27
N GLY A 93 21.69 -9.36 -7.52
CA GLY A 93 21.73 -8.18 -8.39
C GLY A 93 20.98 -6.99 -7.80
N ASP A 94 19.74 -7.19 -7.36
CA ASP A 94 18.91 -6.14 -6.78
C ASP A 94 19.56 -5.51 -5.54
N ILE A 95 20.10 -6.33 -4.63
CA ILE A 95 20.80 -5.82 -3.44
C ILE A 95 22.06 -5.03 -3.83
N HIS A 96 22.83 -5.51 -4.80
CA HIS A 96 24.04 -4.83 -5.26
C HIS A 96 23.72 -3.46 -5.87
N GLU A 97 22.69 -3.41 -6.72
CA GLU A 97 22.18 -2.17 -7.31
C GLU A 97 21.77 -1.21 -6.19
N LYS A 98 20.92 -1.64 -5.25
CA LYS A 98 20.38 -0.74 -4.21
C LYS A 98 21.44 -0.27 -3.22
N ILE A 99 22.42 -1.09 -2.86
CA ILE A 99 23.56 -0.63 -2.06
C ILE A 99 24.34 0.43 -2.83
N THR A 100 24.56 0.24 -4.13
CA THR A 100 25.27 1.20 -4.98
C THR A 100 24.50 2.51 -5.11
N ASP A 101 23.19 2.46 -5.33
CA ASP A 101 22.30 3.63 -5.41
C ASP A 101 22.43 4.49 -4.15
N VAL A 102 22.39 3.89 -2.95
CA VAL A 102 22.52 4.62 -1.68
C VAL A 102 23.85 5.36 -1.57
N PHE A 103 24.95 4.75 -2.01
CA PHE A 103 26.25 5.44 -2.04
C PHE A 103 26.28 6.59 -3.05
N GLN A 104 25.68 6.40 -4.23
CA GLN A 104 25.58 7.44 -5.24
C GLN A 104 24.73 8.63 -4.77
N GLU A 105 23.57 8.38 -4.16
CA GLU A 105 22.68 9.39 -3.59
C GLU A 105 23.39 10.21 -2.50
N ARG A 106 24.20 9.54 -1.66
CA ARG A 106 25.04 10.18 -0.65
C ARG A 106 26.26 10.89 -1.21
N ARG A 107 26.52 10.78 -2.52
CA ARG A 107 27.74 11.27 -3.19
C ARG A 107 29.01 10.72 -2.55
N GLN A 108 28.97 9.45 -2.15
CA GLN A 108 30.06 8.74 -1.50
C GLN A 108 30.53 7.58 -2.39
N THR A 109 31.82 7.27 -2.31
CA THR A 109 32.37 6.08 -2.97
C THR A 109 32.26 4.89 -2.02
N PRO A 110 31.70 3.73 -2.46
CA PRO A 110 31.69 2.54 -1.63
C PRO A 110 33.13 2.15 -1.27
N PRO A 111 33.44 1.88 0.01
CA PRO A 111 34.74 1.34 0.43
C PRO A 111 35.09 0.06 -0.33
N ASP A 112 36.38 -0.20 -0.57
CA ASP A 112 36.83 -1.38 -1.30
C ASP A 112 36.36 -2.70 -0.65
N THR A 113 36.22 -2.72 0.68
CA THR A 113 35.66 -3.86 1.41
C THR A 113 34.21 -4.15 1.04
N ILE A 114 33.41 -3.11 0.72
CA ILE A 114 32.04 -3.29 0.25
C ILE A 114 32.06 -3.76 -1.19
N ARG A 115 32.84 -3.11 -2.07
CA ARG A 115 32.94 -3.51 -3.47
C ARG A 115 33.34 -4.98 -3.61
N HIS A 116 34.39 -5.39 -2.89
CA HIS A 116 34.83 -6.77 -2.87
C HIS A 116 33.78 -7.73 -2.32
N LEU A 117 33.03 -7.33 -1.27
CA LEU A 117 31.92 -8.13 -0.75
C LEU A 117 30.84 -8.31 -1.82
N LEU A 118 30.44 -7.25 -2.53
CA LEU A 118 29.44 -7.34 -3.58
C LEU A 118 29.95 -8.20 -4.75
N GLU A 119 31.18 -7.98 -5.23
CA GLU A 119 31.76 -8.74 -6.35
C GLU A 119 31.90 -10.24 -6.08
N THR A 120 32.10 -10.64 -4.82
CA THR A 120 32.30 -12.04 -4.43
C THR A 120 31.01 -12.73 -3.95
N THR A 121 29.95 -11.97 -3.71
CA THR A 121 28.69 -12.53 -3.21
C THR A 121 27.87 -13.09 -4.34
N HIS A 122 27.49 -14.37 -4.21
CA HIS A 122 26.47 -15.00 -5.02
C HIS A 122 25.47 -15.69 -4.09
N LEU A 123 24.23 -15.19 -4.07
CA LEU A 123 23.18 -15.82 -3.29
C LEU A 123 22.60 -16.99 -4.09
N THR A 124 22.68 -18.19 -3.52
CA THR A 124 22.14 -19.42 -4.11
C THR A 124 20.98 -19.98 -3.29
N ASN A 125 20.87 -19.58 -2.02
CA ASN A 125 19.88 -20.04 -1.06
C ASN A 125 19.84 -19.15 0.20
N GLN A 126 18.95 -19.49 1.14
CA GLN A 126 18.81 -18.78 2.41
C GLN A 126 20.10 -18.75 3.26
N LEU A 127 20.96 -19.77 3.19
CA LEU A 127 22.20 -19.80 3.98
C LEU A 127 23.23 -18.81 3.42
N SER A 128 23.34 -18.71 2.09
CA SER A 128 24.17 -17.67 1.46
C SER A 128 23.67 -16.26 1.79
N LEU A 129 22.35 -16.04 1.79
CA LEU A 129 21.73 -14.76 2.21
C LEU A 129 22.11 -14.42 3.66
N ARG A 130 22.00 -15.39 4.57
CA ARG A 130 22.41 -15.19 5.98
C ARG A 130 23.87 -14.77 6.10
N THR A 131 24.76 -15.47 5.39
CA THR A 131 26.20 -15.18 5.42
C THR A 131 26.48 -13.78 4.88
N PHE A 132 25.85 -13.42 3.77
CA PHE A 132 25.94 -12.09 3.18
C PHE A 132 25.47 -11.00 4.14
N LEU A 133 24.26 -11.10 4.71
CA LEU A 133 23.72 -10.08 5.64
C LEU A 133 24.62 -9.89 6.86
N ARG A 134 25.20 -10.98 7.39
CA ARG A 134 26.19 -10.89 8.48
C ARG A 134 27.47 -10.19 8.06
N ALA A 135 28.00 -10.50 6.87
CA ALA A 135 29.19 -9.85 6.34
C ALA A 135 28.92 -8.36 6.10
N LEU A 136 27.78 -8.03 5.50
CA LEU A 136 27.34 -6.67 5.24
C LEU A 136 27.26 -5.85 6.54
N GLY A 137 26.68 -6.42 7.60
CA GLY A 137 26.62 -5.76 8.92
C GLY A 137 27.99 -5.51 9.56
N LYS A 138 29.00 -6.34 9.27
CA LYS A 138 30.37 -6.11 9.76
C LYS A 138 31.06 -5.00 8.99
N VAL A 139 30.86 -4.92 7.68
CA VAL A 139 31.48 -3.89 6.83
C VAL A 139 30.80 -2.53 7.03
N LEU A 140 29.48 -2.53 7.23
CA LEU A 140 28.66 -1.34 7.52
C LEU A 140 28.39 -1.17 9.03
N LYS A 141 29.39 -1.41 9.89
CA LYS A 141 29.23 -1.45 11.36
C LYS A 141 28.66 -0.17 11.99
N ASP A 142 28.90 0.98 11.37
CA ASP A 142 28.45 2.30 11.86
C ASP A 142 27.09 2.71 11.24
N GLN A 143 26.44 1.78 10.52
CA GLN A 143 25.18 2.01 9.84
C GLN A 143 24.10 1.03 10.33
N ARG A 144 22.85 1.50 10.36
CA ARG A 144 21.66 0.71 10.66
C ARG A 144 20.96 0.38 9.36
N ILE A 145 21.16 -0.84 8.88
CA ILE A 145 20.55 -1.29 7.61
C ILE A 145 19.05 -1.50 7.82
N VAL A 146 18.23 -0.85 6.99
CA VAL A 146 16.78 -0.98 6.98
C VAL A 146 16.36 -1.59 5.67
N LEU A 147 15.80 -2.79 5.71
CA LEU A 147 15.36 -3.50 4.51
C LEU A 147 13.86 -3.28 4.31
N ILE A 148 13.44 -2.73 3.18
CA ILE A 148 12.03 -2.68 2.78
C ILE A 148 11.82 -3.58 1.59
N ILE A 149 10.85 -4.49 1.67
CA ILE A 149 10.54 -5.44 0.60
C ILE A 149 9.11 -5.20 0.16
N ASP A 150 8.94 -4.68 -1.07
CA ASP A 150 7.65 -4.54 -1.72
C ASP A 150 7.23 -5.82 -2.44
N GLU A 151 5.92 -6.01 -2.61
CA GLU A 151 5.31 -7.20 -3.21
C GLU A 151 5.90 -8.51 -2.66
N PHE A 152 6.07 -8.60 -1.33
CA PHE A 152 6.69 -9.74 -0.66
C PHE A 152 6.01 -11.07 -1.02
N ASP A 153 4.72 -11.07 -1.36
CA ASP A 153 3.97 -12.27 -1.74
C ASP A 153 4.41 -12.92 -3.05
N ALA A 154 5.19 -12.20 -3.85
CA ALA A 154 5.78 -12.69 -5.09
C ALA A 154 7.09 -13.46 -4.85
N ILE A 155 7.54 -13.63 -3.59
CA ILE A 155 8.63 -14.58 -3.30
C ILE A 155 8.19 -16.02 -3.63
N PRO A 156 9.03 -16.84 -4.31
CA PRO A 156 8.67 -18.21 -4.63
C PRO A 156 8.27 -19.02 -3.39
N ARG A 157 7.14 -19.73 -3.47
CA ARG A 157 6.55 -20.48 -2.33
C ARG A 157 7.55 -21.41 -1.61
N SER A 158 8.46 -22.02 -2.36
CA SER A 158 9.49 -22.92 -1.82
C SER A 158 10.65 -22.19 -1.13
N ALA A 159 10.87 -20.89 -1.41
CA ALA A 159 11.92 -20.06 -0.82
C ALA A 159 11.46 -19.31 0.44
N VAL A 160 10.17 -18.96 0.55
CA VAL A 160 9.63 -18.09 1.62
C VAL A 160 10.00 -18.56 3.03
N LYS A 161 9.79 -19.86 3.30
CA LYS A 161 10.09 -20.45 4.63
C LYS A 161 11.55 -20.28 5.02
N GLY A 162 12.47 -20.52 4.07
CA GLY A 162 13.91 -20.37 4.29
C GLY A 162 14.29 -18.92 4.54
N PHE A 163 13.73 -18.02 3.75
CA PHE A 163 13.94 -16.58 3.85
C PHE A 163 13.49 -16.02 5.22
N LEU A 164 12.27 -16.34 5.65
CA LEU A 164 11.73 -15.91 6.95
C LEU A 164 12.54 -16.45 8.13
N ARG A 165 13.04 -17.69 8.06
CA ARG A 165 13.89 -18.28 9.11
C ARG A 165 15.19 -17.50 9.28
N VAL A 166 15.81 -17.05 8.20
CA VAL A 166 17.04 -16.23 8.25
C VAL A 166 16.75 -14.90 8.92
N LEU A 167 15.67 -14.22 8.49
CA LEU A 167 15.24 -12.98 9.10
C LEU A 167 14.96 -13.13 10.60
N ARG A 168 14.36 -14.26 11.02
CA ARG A 168 14.12 -14.59 12.44
C ARG A 168 15.39 -14.89 13.22
N GLU A 169 16.31 -15.66 12.67
CA GLU A 169 17.61 -15.90 13.29
C GLU A 169 18.33 -14.57 13.58
N ILE A 170 18.31 -13.64 12.61
CA ILE A 170 18.90 -12.31 12.75
C ILE A 170 18.13 -11.46 13.78
N TYR A 171 16.80 -11.49 13.75
CA TYR A 171 16.00 -10.74 14.71
C TYR A 171 16.28 -11.19 16.16
N LEU A 172 16.50 -12.48 16.38
CA LEU A 172 16.78 -13.03 17.71
C LEU A 172 18.25 -12.87 18.15
N SER A 173 19.18 -12.45 17.27
CA SER A 173 20.61 -12.38 17.58
C SER A 173 21.05 -11.17 18.44
N GLY A 174 20.11 -10.37 18.94
CA GLY A 174 20.39 -9.23 19.83
C GLY A 174 20.35 -7.85 19.15
N ARG A 175 20.88 -6.83 19.83
CA ARG A 175 20.76 -5.40 19.41
C ARG A 175 21.67 -5.02 18.24
N THR A 176 22.83 -5.65 18.11
CA THR A 176 23.75 -5.44 16.98
C THR A 176 23.48 -6.50 15.92
N ARG A 177 22.54 -6.21 15.02
CA ARG A 177 22.10 -7.14 13.96
C ARG A 177 22.00 -6.44 12.62
N CYS A 178 22.09 -7.23 11.56
CA CYS A 178 21.90 -6.78 10.18
C CYS A 178 20.95 -7.75 9.46
N PRO A 179 19.80 -7.28 8.95
CA PRO A 179 19.30 -5.90 9.03
C PRO A 179 18.89 -5.47 10.46
N HIS A 180 18.94 -4.16 10.74
CA HIS A 180 18.48 -3.56 12.00
C HIS A 180 16.96 -3.64 12.12
N SER A 181 16.26 -3.29 11.03
CA SER A 181 14.81 -3.31 10.88
C SER A 181 14.44 -3.82 9.49
N VAL A 182 13.29 -4.48 9.37
CA VAL A 182 12.75 -4.99 8.11
C VAL A 182 11.30 -4.55 8.00
N GLY A 183 10.90 -3.94 6.90
CA GLY A 183 9.51 -3.69 6.53
C GLY A 183 9.14 -4.55 5.33
N ILE A 184 8.02 -5.27 5.40
CA ILE A 184 7.51 -6.02 4.25
C ILE A 184 6.11 -5.53 3.87
N ILE A 185 5.85 -5.51 2.56
CA ILE A 185 4.60 -5.06 1.97
C ILE A 185 4.03 -6.22 1.16
N GLY A 186 2.79 -6.60 1.45
CA GLY A 186 2.09 -7.69 0.77
C GLY A 186 0.58 -7.59 0.96
N VAL A 187 -0.16 -8.23 0.06
CA VAL A 187 -1.61 -8.36 0.03
C VAL A 187 -2.08 -9.79 0.33
N LYS A 188 -1.23 -10.80 0.18
CA LYS A 188 -1.52 -12.16 0.57
C LYS A 188 -1.08 -12.34 2.02
N ASP A 189 -1.96 -13.02 2.72
CA ASP A 189 -1.88 -13.24 4.13
C ASP A 189 -0.60 -14.03 4.44
N ILE A 190 0.43 -13.38 4.99
CA ILE A 190 1.58 -14.09 5.59
C ILE A 190 1.09 -15.02 6.71
N THR A 191 -0.14 -14.82 7.18
CA THR A 191 -0.83 -15.71 8.11
C THR A 191 -1.56 -16.89 7.43
N GLN A 192 -1.91 -16.83 6.13
CA GLN A 192 -2.40 -17.99 5.33
C GLN A 192 -1.28 -18.75 4.63
N LEU A 193 -0.12 -18.12 4.44
CA LEU A 193 1.09 -18.90 4.39
C LEU A 193 1.14 -19.58 5.77
N ASP A 194 0.84 -20.87 5.82
CA ASP A 194 0.73 -21.75 7.00
C ASP A 194 2.03 -21.84 7.85
N TYR A 195 2.85 -20.79 7.82
CA TYR A 195 4.03 -20.59 8.61
C TYR A 195 3.58 -20.13 10.00
N ASP A 196 3.47 -21.13 10.87
CA ASP A 196 3.41 -20.99 12.32
C ASP A 196 4.24 -19.78 12.82
N ARG A 197 3.73 -19.07 13.84
CA ARG A 197 4.42 -17.96 14.53
C ARG A 197 5.85 -18.32 15.00
N SER A 198 6.17 -19.61 15.06
CA SER A 198 7.52 -20.13 15.28
C SER A 198 8.53 -19.82 14.17
N ILE A 199 8.07 -19.54 12.94
CA ILE A 199 8.93 -19.35 11.75
C ILE A 199 9.10 -17.87 11.39
N SER A 200 8.03 -17.08 11.48
CA SER A 200 8.06 -15.67 11.13
C SER A 200 8.73 -14.81 12.21
N PRO A 201 9.65 -13.89 11.89
CA PRO A 201 10.12 -12.86 12.82
C PRO A 201 9.10 -11.76 13.08
N PHE A 202 8.10 -11.66 12.22
CA PHE A 202 7.12 -10.60 12.26
C PHE A 202 6.07 -10.93 13.31
N ASN A 203 5.91 -10.05 14.29
CA ASN A 203 4.86 -10.16 15.27
C ASN A 203 3.58 -9.55 14.69
N ILE A 204 2.48 -10.30 14.69
CA ILE A 204 1.15 -9.81 14.24
C ILE A 204 0.73 -8.57 15.04
N GLN A 205 1.19 -8.42 16.29
CA GLN A 205 0.93 -7.22 17.09
C GLN A 205 1.69 -5.96 16.63
N ASP A 206 2.74 -6.12 15.82
CA ASP A 206 3.49 -5.01 15.21
C ASP A 206 2.98 -4.71 13.79
N GLU A 207 1.75 -5.16 13.45
CA GLU A 207 1.04 -4.81 12.23
C GLU A 207 0.93 -3.29 12.08
N PHE A 208 1.26 -2.81 10.89
CA PHE A 208 1.10 -1.43 10.52
C PHE A 208 -0.09 -1.35 9.56
N HIS A 209 -1.08 -0.54 9.91
CA HIS A 209 -2.22 -0.29 9.04
C HIS A 209 -2.08 1.11 8.44
N LEU A 210 -2.26 1.19 7.12
CA LEU A 210 -2.32 2.46 6.42
C LEU A 210 -3.80 2.80 6.19
N PRO A 211 -4.41 3.68 7.01
CA PRO A 211 -5.84 3.94 6.92
C PRO A 211 -6.21 4.67 5.63
N ASN A 212 -7.50 4.67 5.28
CA ASN A 212 -8.03 5.59 4.28
C ASN A 212 -7.82 7.05 4.71
N PHE A 213 -7.85 7.97 3.75
CA PHE A 213 -7.70 9.38 4.05
C PHE A 213 -8.84 9.89 4.94
N THR A 214 -8.47 10.64 5.96
CA THR A 214 -9.43 11.42 6.74
C THR A 214 -10.02 12.55 5.89
N PHE A 215 -11.13 13.12 6.34
CA PHE A 215 -11.73 14.27 5.65
C PHE A 215 -10.73 15.43 5.51
N ASP A 216 -10.02 15.75 6.60
CA ASP A 216 -8.99 16.81 6.63
C ASP A 216 -7.86 16.54 5.63
N GLN A 217 -7.41 15.29 5.51
CA GLN A 217 -6.39 14.90 4.54
C GLN A 217 -6.87 15.03 3.09
N VAL A 218 -8.14 14.71 2.81
CA VAL A 218 -8.72 14.94 1.47
C VAL A 218 -8.83 16.44 1.19
N GLN A 219 -9.21 17.24 2.18
CA GLN A 219 -9.30 18.68 2.05
C GLN A 219 -7.92 19.31 1.81
N GLU A 220 -6.89 18.87 2.53
CA GLU A 220 -5.49 19.26 2.31
C GLU A 220 -5.01 18.89 0.90
N LEU A 221 -5.33 17.68 0.43
CA LEU A 221 -4.96 17.20 -0.91
C LEU A 221 -5.54 18.09 -2.02
N PHE A 222 -6.81 18.48 -1.91
CA PHE A 222 -7.43 19.42 -2.85
C PHE A 222 -6.94 20.86 -2.68
N GLY A 223 -6.58 21.26 -1.45
CA GLY A 223 -5.93 22.54 -1.17
C GLY A 223 -4.64 22.71 -1.96
N GLN A 224 -3.79 21.67 -2.01
CA GLN A 224 -2.57 21.72 -2.82
C GLN A 224 -2.83 22.00 -4.31
N TYR A 225 -3.92 21.46 -4.86
CA TYR A 225 -4.34 21.72 -6.23
C TYR A 225 -4.85 23.15 -6.41
N THR A 226 -5.72 23.62 -5.50
CA THR A 226 -6.26 24.98 -5.56
C THR A 226 -5.16 26.03 -5.41
N ASP A 227 -4.19 25.83 -4.53
CA ASP A 227 -3.04 26.73 -4.35
C ASP A 227 -2.15 26.81 -5.59
N GLU A 228 -1.98 25.69 -6.31
CA GLU A 228 -1.10 25.62 -7.47
C GLU A 228 -1.79 26.07 -8.77
N VAL A 229 -3.05 25.73 -8.96
CA VAL A 229 -3.79 25.95 -10.22
C VAL A 229 -4.74 27.16 -10.15
N GLY A 230 -5.10 27.60 -8.94
CA GLY A 230 -6.06 28.69 -8.71
C GLY A 230 -7.53 28.31 -8.92
N GLN A 231 -7.82 27.07 -9.31
CA GLN A 231 -9.19 26.60 -9.48
C GLN A 231 -9.77 26.14 -8.13
N VAL A 232 -10.82 26.83 -7.70
CA VAL A 232 -11.52 26.54 -6.44
C VAL A 232 -12.42 25.32 -6.58
N ILE A 233 -12.46 24.49 -5.54
CA ILE A 233 -13.39 23.37 -5.40
C ILE A 233 -14.32 23.67 -4.24
N ALA A 234 -15.63 23.56 -4.47
CA ALA A 234 -16.61 23.88 -3.46
C ALA A 234 -16.52 22.90 -2.27
N PRO A 235 -16.68 23.37 -1.01
CA PRO A 235 -16.56 22.50 0.17
C PRO A 235 -17.53 21.30 0.19
N ASP A 236 -18.74 21.48 -0.35
CA ASP A 236 -19.75 20.43 -0.47
C ASP A 236 -19.35 19.30 -1.45
N VAL A 237 -18.57 19.62 -2.47
CA VAL A 237 -17.94 18.64 -3.37
C VAL A 237 -16.93 17.80 -2.60
N ILE A 238 -16.05 18.41 -1.81
CA ILE A 238 -15.04 17.69 -1.02
C ILE A 238 -15.73 16.79 0.03
N GLN A 239 -16.76 17.31 0.70
CA GLN A 239 -17.57 16.54 1.65
C GLN A 239 -18.26 15.34 1.00
N SER A 240 -18.91 15.56 -0.15
CA SER A 240 -19.58 14.50 -0.89
C SER A 240 -18.58 13.46 -1.40
N LEU A 241 -17.43 13.90 -1.88
CA LEU A 241 -16.37 13.02 -2.36
C LEU A 241 -15.82 12.14 -1.24
N HIS A 242 -15.49 12.72 -0.08
CA HIS A 242 -15.03 11.93 1.07
C HIS A 242 -16.10 10.91 1.51
N ARG A 243 -17.37 11.33 1.57
CA ARG A 243 -18.49 10.45 1.92
C ARG A 243 -18.66 9.28 0.94
N GLN A 244 -18.58 9.53 -0.38
CA GLN A 244 -18.77 8.48 -1.40
C GLN A 244 -17.58 7.52 -1.48
N THR A 245 -16.38 7.98 -1.14
CA THR A 245 -15.15 7.18 -1.23
C THR A 245 -14.70 6.57 0.10
N ALA A 246 -15.26 7.03 1.22
CA ALA A 246 -14.75 6.81 2.57
C ALA A 246 -13.23 7.09 2.69
N GLY A 247 -12.73 8.06 1.92
CA GLY A 247 -11.30 8.41 1.86
C GLY A 247 -10.40 7.39 1.17
N GLN A 248 -10.95 6.39 0.47
CA GLN A 248 -10.15 5.37 -0.20
C GLN A 248 -9.18 6.04 -1.21
N PRO A 249 -7.85 5.85 -1.10
CA PRO A 249 -6.87 6.66 -1.83
C PRO A 249 -7.03 6.65 -3.36
N TYR A 250 -7.33 5.50 -3.95
CA TYR A 250 -7.54 5.37 -5.39
C TYR A 250 -8.78 6.15 -5.85
N LEU A 251 -9.93 5.94 -5.22
CA LEU A 251 -11.20 6.57 -5.58
C LEU A 251 -11.14 8.08 -5.39
N VAL A 252 -10.51 8.56 -4.30
CA VAL A 252 -10.28 9.99 -4.06
C VAL A 252 -9.47 10.60 -5.20
N ASN A 253 -8.31 10.02 -5.52
CA ASN A 253 -7.45 10.53 -6.59
C ASN A 253 -8.10 10.40 -7.97
N ARG A 254 -8.87 9.34 -8.22
CA ARG A 254 -9.54 9.14 -9.52
C ARG A 254 -10.65 10.17 -9.73
N LEU A 255 -11.49 10.42 -8.73
CA LEU A 255 -12.48 11.51 -8.81
C LEU A 255 -11.80 12.86 -8.99
N ALA A 256 -10.70 13.11 -8.29
CA ALA A 256 -9.93 14.34 -8.45
C ALA A 256 -9.38 14.50 -9.88
N GLN A 257 -8.84 13.43 -10.48
CA GLN A 257 -8.41 13.43 -11.88
C GLN A 257 -9.56 13.76 -12.83
N ILE A 258 -10.71 13.09 -12.68
CA ILE A 258 -11.88 13.34 -13.54
C ILE A 258 -12.29 14.81 -13.44
N LEU A 259 -12.48 15.31 -12.21
CA LEU A 259 -12.93 16.67 -11.93
C LEU A 259 -11.97 17.74 -12.45
N THR A 260 -10.66 17.52 -12.34
CA THR A 260 -9.66 18.57 -12.59
C THR A 260 -8.97 18.47 -13.94
N ALA A 261 -8.88 17.28 -14.54
CA ALA A 261 -8.15 17.07 -15.79
C ALA A 261 -9.07 16.67 -16.96
N GLU A 262 -10.13 15.89 -16.72
CA GLU A 262 -10.92 15.27 -17.82
C GLU A 262 -12.22 15.99 -18.13
N MET A 263 -12.81 16.68 -17.16
CA MET A 263 -14.06 17.43 -17.37
C MET A 263 -13.87 18.73 -18.17
N HIS A 264 -12.63 19.16 -18.41
CA HIS A 264 -12.29 20.38 -19.16
C HIS A 264 -13.01 21.66 -18.67
N THR A 265 -13.46 21.68 -17.40
CA THR A 265 -14.05 22.87 -16.78
C THR A 265 -13.03 24.02 -16.79
N PRO A 266 -13.39 25.22 -17.26
CA PRO A 266 -12.49 26.35 -17.28
C PRO A 266 -11.90 26.63 -15.89
N LYS A 267 -10.58 26.89 -15.83
CA LYS A 267 -9.86 26.99 -14.55
C LYS A 267 -10.29 28.16 -13.65
N HIS A 268 -10.93 29.17 -14.22
CA HIS A 268 -11.50 30.29 -13.48
C HIS A 268 -12.89 29.96 -12.88
N GLU A 269 -13.51 28.86 -13.29
CA GLU A 269 -14.79 28.41 -12.74
C GLU A 269 -14.59 27.46 -11.56
N THR A 270 -15.43 27.64 -10.53
CA THR A 270 -15.43 26.77 -9.35
C THR A 270 -16.01 25.39 -9.68
N ILE A 271 -15.38 24.34 -9.17
CA ILE A 271 -15.90 22.97 -9.28
C ILE A 271 -17.02 22.80 -8.26
N MET A 272 -18.27 22.66 -8.74
CA MET A 272 -19.50 22.56 -7.95
C MET A 272 -20.13 21.15 -8.03
N MET A 273 -21.17 20.90 -7.24
CA MET A 273 -21.88 19.62 -7.18
C MET A 273 -22.37 19.02 -8.52
N PRO A 274 -22.79 19.80 -9.53
CA PRO A 274 -23.11 19.25 -10.86
C PRO A 274 -21.88 18.58 -11.53
N HIS A 275 -20.69 19.15 -11.33
CA HIS A 275 -19.45 18.54 -11.82
C HIS A 275 -19.16 17.25 -11.08
N PHE A 276 -19.30 17.25 -9.75
CA PHE A 276 -19.17 16.05 -8.92
C PHE A 276 -20.12 14.93 -9.32
N ALA A 277 -21.41 15.23 -9.54
CA ALA A 277 -22.39 14.24 -9.95
C ALA A 277 -22.02 13.59 -11.30
N THR A 278 -21.42 14.37 -12.21
CA THR A 278 -20.94 13.89 -13.50
C THR A 278 -19.71 13.00 -13.34
N ALA A 279 -18.70 13.46 -12.58
CA ALA A 279 -17.49 12.70 -12.30
C ALA A 279 -17.78 11.38 -11.57
N HIS A 280 -18.67 11.41 -10.58
CA HIS A 280 -19.13 10.23 -9.86
C HIS A 280 -19.81 9.23 -10.80
N ARG A 281 -20.69 9.69 -11.69
CA ARG A 281 -21.33 8.82 -12.68
C ARG A 281 -20.31 8.21 -13.64
N GLN A 282 -19.30 8.97 -14.06
CA GLN A 282 -18.22 8.46 -14.90
C GLN A 282 -17.44 7.36 -14.17
N LEU A 283 -17.03 7.58 -12.92
CA LEU A 283 -16.26 6.61 -12.12
C LEU A 283 -16.98 5.26 -11.93
N ILE A 284 -18.29 5.26 -11.67
CA ILE A 284 -19.03 4.02 -11.42
C ILE A 284 -19.33 3.22 -12.69
N HIS A 285 -19.23 3.84 -13.88
CA HIS A 285 -19.48 3.19 -15.17
C HIS A 285 -18.20 2.93 -15.98
N GLU A 286 -17.08 3.55 -15.63
CA GLU A 286 -15.80 3.26 -16.26
C GLU A 286 -15.26 1.89 -15.82
N ARG A 287 -14.50 1.26 -16.70
CA ARG A 287 -13.67 0.11 -16.33
C ARG A 287 -12.39 0.63 -15.70
N ASN A 288 -12.20 0.33 -14.42
CA ASN A 288 -10.99 0.69 -13.73
C ASN A 288 -10.46 -0.49 -12.91
N THR A 289 -9.14 -0.56 -12.80
CA THR A 289 -8.45 -1.71 -12.20
C THR A 289 -8.84 -1.93 -10.75
N ASN A 290 -9.12 -0.86 -9.99
CA ASN A 290 -9.54 -0.96 -8.60
C ASN A 290 -10.87 -1.74 -8.45
N ILE A 291 -11.90 -1.32 -9.18
CA ILE A 291 -13.22 -1.98 -9.17
C ILE A 291 -13.13 -3.39 -9.79
N GLU A 292 -12.34 -3.59 -10.84
CA GLU A 292 -12.13 -4.92 -11.42
C GLU A 292 -11.45 -5.89 -10.45
N HIS A 293 -10.44 -5.43 -9.69
CA HIS A 293 -9.81 -6.22 -8.64
C HIS A 293 -10.77 -6.52 -7.50
N LEU A 294 -11.56 -5.52 -7.05
CA LEU A 294 -12.62 -5.71 -6.07
C LEU A 294 -13.57 -6.82 -6.51
N LEU A 295 -14.12 -6.70 -7.73
CA LEU A 295 -15.10 -7.64 -8.28
C LEU A 295 -14.51 -9.04 -8.49
N THR A 296 -13.25 -9.12 -8.92
CA THR A 296 -12.53 -10.39 -9.03
C THR A 296 -12.41 -11.05 -7.65
N ASN A 297 -12.01 -10.30 -6.62
CA ASN A 297 -11.82 -10.83 -5.27
C ASN A 297 -13.12 -11.33 -4.64
N VAL A 298 -14.20 -10.54 -4.70
CA VAL A 298 -15.50 -10.94 -4.12
C VAL A 298 -16.14 -12.12 -4.85
N ARG A 299 -15.74 -12.41 -6.09
CA ARG A 299 -16.22 -13.56 -6.89
C ARG A 299 -15.37 -14.83 -6.74
N LYS A 300 -14.22 -14.75 -6.07
CA LYS A 300 -13.34 -15.92 -5.86
C LYS A 300 -14.01 -17.03 -5.05
N ASP A 301 -14.86 -16.66 -4.10
CA ASP A 301 -15.59 -17.59 -3.25
C ASP A 301 -17.10 -17.31 -3.28
N ARG A 302 -17.90 -18.32 -3.61
CA ARG A 302 -19.36 -18.24 -3.61
C ARG A 302 -19.94 -17.89 -2.24
N ARG A 303 -19.23 -18.20 -1.15
CA ARG A 303 -19.63 -17.86 0.22
C ARG A 303 -19.62 -16.35 0.48
N PHE A 304 -18.82 -15.58 -0.26
CA PHE A 304 -18.80 -14.11 -0.13
C PHE A 304 -20.09 -13.48 -0.61
N GLU A 305 -20.71 -13.97 -1.68
CA GLU A 305 -21.94 -13.41 -2.22
C GLU A 305 -23.05 -13.34 -1.15
N ALA A 306 -23.32 -14.46 -0.48
CA ALA A 306 -24.36 -14.52 0.55
C ALA A 306 -24.09 -13.57 1.72
N LEU A 307 -22.82 -13.44 2.13
CA LEU A 307 -22.42 -12.54 3.21
C LEU A 307 -22.51 -11.07 2.79
N LEU A 308 -21.95 -10.73 1.62
CA LEU A 308 -21.94 -9.36 1.09
C LEU A 308 -23.36 -8.86 0.81
N MET A 309 -24.27 -9.71 0.32
CA MET A 309 -25.67 -9.32 0.11
C MET A 309 -26.40 -9.05 1.43
N LYS A 310 -26.11 -9.80 2.50
CA LYS A 310 -26.63 -9.51 3.84
C LYS A 310 -26.10 -8.17 4.37
N ILE A 311 -24.80 -7.94 4.23
CA ILE A 311 -24.15 -6.68 4.63
C ILE A 311 -24.74 -5.50 3.82
N ALA A 312 -24.90 -5.65 2.51
CA ALA A 312 -25.44 -4.62 1.62
C ALA A 312 -26.89 -4.21 1.97
N SER A 313 -27.67 -5.13 2.56
CA SER A 313 -29.04 -4.84 2.99
C SER A 313 -29.13 -3.96 4.25
N TYR A 314 -28.02 -3.71 4.96
CA TYR A 314 -27.88 -3.01 6.24
C TYR A 314 -28.69 -3.60 7.42
N GLU A 315 -29.97 -3.90 7.25
CA GLU A 315 -30.84 -4.48 8.28
C GLU A 315 -30.39 -5.87 8.72
N GLN A 316 -29.80 -6.64 7.80
CA GLN A 316 -29.31 -8.01 8.03
C GLN A 316 -27.79 -8.08 8.22
N ALA A 317 -27.12 -6.94 8.38
CA ALA A 317 -25.68 -6.90 8.53
C ALA A 317 -25.28 -7.62 9.85
N PRO A 318 -24.46 -8.69 9.78
CA PRO A 318 -24.00 -9.38 10.98
C PRO A 318 -23.01 -8.50 11.77
N MET A 319 -22.80 -8.83 13.05
CA MET A 319 -21.72 -8.23 13.85
C MET A 319 -20.37 -8.52 13.22
N PHE A 320 -19.50 -7.51 13.19
CA PHE A 320 -18.14 -7.67 12.67
C PHE A 320 -17.33 -8.58 13.61
N ASN A 321 -16.84 -9.69 13.06
CA ASN A 321 -16.01 -10.65 13.78
C ASN A 321 -14.71 -10.92 13.00
N PRO A 322 -13.55 -10.40 13.46
CA PRO A 322 -12.27 -10.62 12.79
C PRO A 322 -11.79 -12.09 12.85
N TYR A 323 -12.39 -12.93 13.70
CA TYR A 323 -12.09 -14.36 13.76
C TYR A 323 -12.95 -15.20 12.79
N ASN A 324 -13.93 -14.58 12.12
CA ASN A 324 -14.66 -15.24 11.06
C ASN A 324 -13.83 -15.19 9.77
N GLU A 325 -13.45 -16.35 9.24
CA GLU A 325 -12.59 -16.50 8.07
C GLU A 325 -13.03 -15.64 6.88
N LEU A 326 -14.33 -15.67 6.53
CA LEU A 326 -14.87 -14.91 5.40
C LEU A 326 -14.83 -13.40 5.64
N MET A 327 -15.18 -12.96 6.85
CA MET A 327 -15.14 -11.53 7.20
C MET A 327 -13.72 -11.00 7.23
N ASN A 328 -12.79 -11.78 7.79
CA ASN A 328 -11.38 -11.42 7.83
C ASN A 328 -10.81 -11.27 6.42
N GLU A 329 -11.07 -12.23 5.54
CA GLU A 329 -10.60 -12.18 4.16
C GLU A 329 -11.18 -10.98 3.39
N LEU A 330 -12.48 -10.71 3.52
CA LEU A 330 -13.12 -9.54 2.91
C LEU A 330 -12.61 -8.22 3.49
N ALA A 331 -12.27 -8.16 4.78
CA ALA A 331 -11.68 -6.99 5.41
C ALA A 331 -10.25 -6.74 4.90
N ILE A 332 -9.44 -7.81 4.75
CA ILE A 332 -8.09 -7.75 4.17
C ILE A 332 -8.13 -7.24 2.72
N TYR A 333 -9.10 -7.70 1.94
CA TYR A 333 -9.33 -7.19 0.58
C TYR A 333 -9.84 -5.73 0.54
N GLY A 334 -10.14 -5.12 1.69
CA GLY A 334 -10.68 -3.77 1.78
C GLY A 334 -12.11 -3.67 1.28
N VAL A 335 -12.89 -4.74 1.36
CA VAL A 335 -14.28 -4.78 0.91
C VAL A 335 -15.22 -4.34 2.03
N ILE A 336 -14.96 -4.79 3.25
CA ILE A 336 -15.79 -4.52 4.43
C ILE A 336 -14.98 -3.90 5.56
N THR A 337 -15.68 -3.23 6.47
CA THR A 337 -15.13 -2.64 7.69
C THR A 337 -16.10 -2.84 8.85
N LYS A 338 -15.65 -2.55 10.07
CA LYS A 338 -16.50 -2.48 11.26
C LYS A 338 -17.16 -1.11 11.33
N GLY A 339 -18.49 -1.09 11.21
CA GLY A 339 -19.33 0.09 11.38
C GLY A 339 -19.32 0.63 12.81
N ALA A 340 -19.85 1.84 12.99
CA ALA A 340 -19.90 2.51 14.29
C ALA A 340 -20.79 1.75 15.31
N ASP A 341 -21.79 1.03 14.82
CA ASP A 341 -22.67 0.15 15.60
C ASP A 341 -22.07 -1.24 15.87
N GLY A 342 -20.85 -1.49 15.37
CA GLY A 342 -20.13 -2.75 15.49
C GLY A 342 -20.52 -3.81 14.46
N ARG A 343 -21.44 -3.51 13.53
CA ARG A 343 -21.80 -4.42 12.43
C ARG A 343 -20.82 -4.33 11.27
N CYS A 344 -20.87 -5.32 10.39
CA CYS A 344 -20.16 -5.25 9.13
C CYS A 344 -20.79 -4.17 8.23
N GLU A 345 -19.96 -3.35 7.61
CA GLU A 345 -20.37 -2.39 6.57
C GLU A 345 -19.50 -2.59 5.33
N ILE A 346 -20.05 -2.35 4.15
CA ILE A 346 -19.22 -2.25 2.93
C ILE A 346 -18.41 -0.95 3.02
N LEU A 347 -17.11 -1.03 2.70
CA LEU A 347 -16.13 0.02 2.99
C LEU A 347 -16.56 1.43 2.55
N ASN A 348 -17.23 1.54 1.40
CA ASN A 348 -17.72 2.82 0.89
C ASN A 348 -18.96 2.64 -0.02
N PRO A 349 -19.75 3.71 -0.22
CA PRO A 349 -20.93 3.69 -1.09
C PRO A 349 -20.66 3.27 -2.54
N ILE A 350 -19.51 3.63 -3.12
CA ILE A 350 -19.16 3.22 -4.50
C ILE A 350 -19.01 1.70 -4.57
N TYR A 351 -18.28 1.10 -3.63
CA TYR A 351 -18.12 -0.35 -3.54
C TYR A 351 -19.46 -1.04 -3.29
N HIS A 352 -20.30 -0.48 -2.41
CA HIS A 352 -21.65 -1.00 -2.15
C HIS A 352 -22.46 -1.09 -3.44
N TYR A 353 -22.48 -0.01 -4.23
CA TYR A 353 -23.15 0.01 -5.53
C TYR A 353 -22.59 -1.06 -6.49
N CYS A 354 -21.27 -1.10 -6.68
CA CYS A 354 -20.63 -2.05 -7.60
C CYS A 354 -20.85 -3.51 -7.20
N ILE A 355 -20.76 -3.84 -5.91
CA ILE A 355 -20.98 -5.18 -5.38
C ILE A 355 -22.45 -5.58 -5.58
N THR A 356 -23.39 -4.69 -5.24
CA THR A 356 -24.82 -4.94 -5.41
C THR A 356 -25.16 -5.19 -6.88
N GLN A 357 -24.62 -4.39 -7.81
CA GLN A 357 -24.81 -4.59 -9.25
C GLN A 357 -24.15 -5.87 -9.80
N ALA A 358 -23.06 -6.30 -9.18
CA ALA A 358 -22.32 -7.49 -9.58
C ALA A 358 -23.03 -8.80 -9.22
N PHE A 359 -23.80 -8.79 -8.12
CA PHE A 359 -24.53 -9.95 -7.58
C PHE A 359 -26.05 -9.88 -7.76
N GLN A 360 -26.61 -8.75 -8.22
CA GLN A 360 -28.02 -8.68 -8.60
C GLN A 360 -28.34 -9.64 -9.76
N PRO A 361 -29.46 -10.39 -9.71
CA PRO A 361 -29.91 -11.23 -10.81
C PRO A 361 -30.13 -10.41 -12.09
N ALA A 362 -29.79 -10.97 -13.25
CA ALA A 362 -29.90 -10.28 -14.55
C ALA A 362 -31.29 -9.71 -14.86
N VAL A 363 -32.35 -10.21 -14.21
CA VAL A 363 -33.74 -9.75 -14.36
C VAL A 363 -33.98 -8.34 -13.79
N THR A 364 -33.17 -7.87 -12.84
CA THR A 364 -33.36 -6.56 -12.18
C THR A 364 -32.52 -5.42 -12.79
N ARG A 365 -31.58 -5.72 -13.71
CA ARG A 365 -30.68 -4.74 -14.35
C ARG A 365 -31.39 -3.66 -15.20
N TYR A 366 -32.68 -3.83 -15.49
CA TYR A 366 -33.47 -2.88 -16.29
C TYR A 366 -34.20 -1.81 -15.47
N LEU A 367 -34.07 -1.79 -14.14
CA LEU A 367 -34.57 -0.69 -13.32
C LEU A 367 -33.43 0.29 -13.03
N PRO A 368 -33.56 1.59 -13.35
CA PRO A 368 -32.52 2.58 -13.05
C PRO A 368 -32.39 2.76 -11.53
N GLN A 369 -31.48 2.01 -10.92
CA GLN A 369 -31.05 2.24 -9.55
C GLN A 369 -29.87 3.22 -9.58
N HIS A 370 -30.18 4.52 -9.58
CA HIS A 370 -29.14 5.52 -9.36
C HIS A 370 -28.68 5.45 -7.90
N PRO A 371 -27.36 5.41 -7.62
CA PRO A 371 -26.88 5.60 -6.26
C PRO A 371 -27.37 6.96 -5.79
N LYS A 372 -28.18 6.99 -4.73
CA LYS A 372 -28.57 8.25 -4.10
C LYS A 372 -27.29 8.91 -3.61
N ILE A 373 -26.96 10.08 -4.17
CA ILE A 373 -26.03 11.01 -3.52
C ILE A 373 -26.77 11.43 -2.24
N TYR A 374 -26.51 10.72 -1.13
CA TYR A 374 -27.06 11.10 0.16
C TYR A 374 -26.55 12.50 0.47
N ARG A 375 -27.48 13.48 0.51
CA ARG A 375 -27.22 14.86 0.93
C ARG A 375 -26.83 14.89 2.40
#